data_AF-A0A7L2MCH9-F1
#
_entry.id   AF-A0A7L2MCH9-F1
#
_cell.length_a   1.000
_cell.length_b   1.000
_cell.length_c   1.000
_cell.angle_alpha   90.00
_cell.angle_beta   90.00
_cell.angle_gamma   90.00
#
_symmetry.space_group_name_H-M   'P 1'
#
loop_
_entity.id
_entity.type
_entity.pdbx_description
1 polymer ?
#
loop_
_entity_poly.entity_id
_entity_poly.type
_entity_poly.pdbx_seq_one_letter_code
_entity_poly.pdbx_strand_id
1 'polypeptide(L)' 'MANHSQFGFQDASSPIIEELIEFHDHALIVALAICSLVLYLLSLILIEKLS' A
#
# COMPACT_ATOMS: atom_id res chain seq x y z
N MET A 1 -10.54 19.82 1.14
CA MET A 1 -11.87 19.17 1.22
C MET A 1 -11.78 17.87 0.44
N ALA A 2 -12.40 16.80 0.91
CA ALA A 2 -12.37 15.51 0.21
C ALA A 2 -13.18 15.56 -1.09
N ASN A 3 -12.59 15.06 -2.17
CA ASN A 3 -13.25 14.94 -3.47
C ASN A 3 -13.91 13.56 -3.62
N HIS A 4 -14.97 13.49 -4.43
CA HIS A 4 -15.56 12.20 -4.79
C HIS A 4 -14.51 11.31 -5.45
N SER A 5 -14.48 10.02 -5.11
CA SER A 5 -13.51 9.01 -5.60
C SER A 5 -12.04 9.21 -5.21
N GLN A 6 -11.75 10.05 -4.21
CA GLN A 6 -10.38 10.23 -3.73
C GLN A 6 -9.94 9.04 -2.85
N PHE A 7 -8.91 8.32 -3.30
CA PHE A 7 -8.33 7.20 -2.55
C PHE A 7 -7.14 7.61 -1.64
N GLY A 8 -6.43 8.69 -1.98
CA GLY A 8 -5.31 9.21 -1.18
C GLY A 8 -5.72 10.27 -0.15
N PHE A 9 -4.74 10.82 0.57
CA PHE A 9 -4.98 11.90 1.52
C PHE A 9 -5.35 13.22 0.83
N GLN A 10 -6.01 14.10 1.58
CA GLN A 10 -6.25 15.48 1.14
C GLN A 10 -4.93 16.25 1.09
N ASP A 11 -4.89 17.33 0.31
CA ASP A 11 -3.74 18.23 0.25
C ASP A 11 -3.31 18.68 1.65
N ALA A 12 -2.00 18.65 1.89
CA ALA A 12 -1.44 19.04 3.17
C ALA A 12 -1.75 20.51 3.48
N SER A 13 -2.37 20.75 4.63
CA SER A 13 -2.65 22.10 5.12
C SER A 13 -1.63 22.59 6.16
N SER A 14 -0.62 21.76 6.47
CA SER A 14 0.50 22.09 7.35
C SER A 14 1.73 21.21 7.05
N PRO A 15 2.96 21.66 7.40
CA PRO A 15 4.19 20.89 7.15
C PRO A 15 4.19 19.50 7.79
N ILE A 16 3.53 19.33 8.93
CA ILE A 16 3.46 18.03 9.63
C ILE A 16 2.62 17.02 8.83
N ILE A 17 1.58 17.48 8.13
CA ILE A 17 0.74 16.59 7.31
C ILE A 17 1.49 16.14 6.06
N GLU A 18 2.34 17.00 5.50
CA GLU A 18 3.22 16.64 4.38
C GLU A 18 4.18 15.50 4.77
N GLU A 19 4.88 15.66 5.90
CA GLU A 19 5.76 14.60 6.46
C GLU A 19 5.00 13.30 6.76
N LEU A 20 3.75 13.39 7.22
CA LEU A 20 2.94 12.21 7.50
C LEU A 20 2.50 11.48 6.22
N ILE A 21 2.20 12.23 5.15
CA ILE A 21 1.89 11.66 3.84
C ILE A 21 3.13 10.96 3.27
N GLU A 22 4.31 11.59 3.36
CA GLU A 22 5.55 10.95 2.94
C GLU A 22 5.82 9.67 3.75
N PHE A 23 5.71 9.72 5.07
CA PHE A 23 5.86 8.54 5.92
C PHE A 23 4.86 7.42 5.56
N HIS A 24 3.60 7.78 5.31
CA HIS A 24 2.59 6.84 4.87
C HIS A 24 3.00 6.15 3.56
N ASP A 25 3.45 6.90 2.57
CA ASP A 25 3.81 6.34 1.26
C ASP A 25 4.97 5.34 1.39
N HIS A 26 5.94 5.63 2.26
CA HIS A 26 7.03 4.68 2.57
C HIS A 26 6.50 3.41 3.24
N ALA A 27 5.59 3.54 4.21
CA ALA A 27 4.98 2.40 4.88
C ALA A 27 4.13 1.55 3.92
N LEU A 28 3.38 2.20 3.01
CA LEU A 28 2.52 1.55 2.03
C LEU A 28 3.34 0.71 1.04
N ILE A 29 4.49 1.22 0.57
CA ILE A 29 5.41 0.47 -0.30
C ILE A 29 5.85 -0.84 0.38
N VAL A 30 6.24 -0.77 1.65
CA VAL A 30 6.66 -1.96 2.42
C VAL A 30 5.51 -2.95 2.60
N ALA A 31 4.32 -2.46 2.97
CA ALA A 31 3.15 -3.31 3.14
C ALA A 31 2.76 -4.04 1.85
N LEU A 32 2.74 -3.34 0.71
CA LEU A 32 2.44 -3.93 -0.60
C LEU A 32 3.51 -4.93 -1.05
N ALA A 33 4.79 -4.67 -0.76
CA ALA A 33 5.86 -5.62 -1.02
C ALA A 33 5.67 -6.93 -0.23
N ILE A 34 5.31 -6.84 1.04
CA ILE A 34 5.02 -8.02 1.87
C ILE A 34 3.78 -8.76 1.35
N CYS A 35 2.68 -8.05 1.07
CA CYS A 35 1.45 -8.64 0.55
C CYS A 35 1.69 -9.37 -0.78
N SER A 36 2.44 -8.76 -1.70
CA SER A 36 2.75 -9.38 -3.00
C SER A 36 3.67 -10.59 -2.86
N LEU A 37 4.66 -10.56 -1.97
CA LEU A 37 5.51 -11.71 -1.68
C LEU A 37 4.70 -12.87 -1.09
N VAL A 38 3.83 -12.60 -0.12
CA VAL A 38 2.97 -13.63 0.50
C VAL A 38 2.01 -14.20 -0.54
N LEU A 39 1.39 -13.36 -1.36
CA LEU A 39 0.51 -13.81 -2.44
C LEU A 39 1.25 -14.68 -3.47
N TYR A 40 2.48 -14.28 -3.84
CA TYR A 40 3.33 -15.06 -4.72
C TYR A 40 3.63 -16.45 -4.15
N LEU A 41 4.06 -16.54 -2.90
CA LEU A 41 4.33 -17.82 -2.23
C LEU A 41 3.07 -18.70 -2.12
N LEU A 42 1.93 -18.10 -1.79
CA LEU A 42 0.65 -18.81 -1.76
C LEU A 42 0.30 -19.38 -3.15
N SER A 43 0.46 -18.58 -4.20
CA SER A 43 0.20 -19.00 -5.58
C SER A 43 1.14 -20.13 -6.02
N LEU A 44 2.41 -20.07 -5.63
CA LEU A 44 3.41 -21.09 -5.94
C LEU A 44 3.03 -22.45 -5.31
N ILE A 45 2.69 -22.45 -4.02
CA ILE A 45 2.25 -23.66 -3.32
C ILE A 45 0.98 -24.23 -3.96
N LEU A 46 0.02 -23.37 -4.33
CA LEU A 46 -1.22 -23.82 -4.97
C LEU A 46 -0.96 -24.48 -6.32
N ILE A 47 -0.07 -23.90 -7.15
CA ILE A 47 0.29 -24.46 -8.46
C ILE A 47 1.00 -25.81 -8.28
N GLU A 48 1.92 -25.93 -7.32
CA GLU A 48 2.57 -27.21 -7.01
C GLU A 48 1.58 -28.29 -6.55
N LYS A 49 0.50 -27.92 -5.84
CA LYS A 49 -0.52 -28.87 -5.39
C LYS A 49 -1.50 -29.28 -6.48
N LEU A 50 -1.66 -28.46 -7.51
CA LEU A 50 -2.61 -28.69 -8.60
C LEU A 50 -1.97 -29.42 -9.80
N SER A 51 -0.64 -29.34 -9.93
CA SER A 51 0.16 -30.17 -10.83
C SER A 51 0.33 -31.60 -10.30
#